data_AF-D8P9K1-F1
#
_entry.id   AF-D8P9K1-F1
#
_cell.length_a   1.000
_cell.length_b   1.000
_cell.length_c   1.000
_cell.angle_alpha   90.00
_cell.angle_beta   90.00
_cell.angle_gamma   90.00
#
_symmetry.space_group_name_H-M   'P 1'
#
loop_
_entity.id
_entity.type
_entity.pdbx_description
1 polymer ?
#
loop_
_entity_poly.entity_id
_entity_poly.type
_entity_poly.pdbx_seq_one_letter_code
_entity_poly.pdbx_strand_id
1 'polypeptide(L)'
;MTKVAFFDRRLLATFYKYATAVSVFLSFVFPFVDIPKDCLPAPSYGLWYKAAAFVAAFLVVYIAVWVWSNRLRNVSINIEGSEVNVVAGDIFQQPGLKVIAFNEYFDTLVDERVISSRSVNGMFVKQILKTPVADLDNYIENYQFQDDEIIGENQNRRAGKKKRYKIGTICVYEEFLLAAFSKFDEDNKAVLTMPEYLEFLINFWDRVNSIYGQRSVSTTIFGSGITRIKGHKLISDEDLLKIMLWTFRISEMRFKYPAKLTIVIHEEKINKINLFDIQTVKNGV
;
A
#
# COMPACT_ATOMS: atom_id res chain seq x y z
N MET A 1 9.69 -12.24 8.02
CA MET A 1 8.22 -12.15 8.09
C MET A 1 7.88 -11.10 9.13
N THR A 2 7.42 -9.93 8.72
CA THR A 2 6.92 -8.84 9.58
C THR A 2 5.49 -9.19 10.03
N LYS A 3 5.37 -10.30 10.76
CA LYS A 3 4.11 -10.76 11.35
C LYS A 3 3.93 -10.13 12.72
N VAL A 4 2.67 -9.98 13.14
CA VAL A 4 2.34 -9.43 14.46
C VAL A 4 2.86 -10.40 15.53
N ALA A 5 3.80 -9.92 16.34
CA ALA A 5 4.33 -10.69 17.45
C ALA A 5 3.20 -11.05 18.42
N PHE A 6 3.28 -12.22 19.04
CA PHE A 6 2.25 -12.68 19.98
C PHE A 6 2.03 -11.62 21.07
N PHE A 7 3.09 -11.14 21.73
CA PHE A 7 2.98 -10.12 22.78
C PHE A 7 3.04 -8.65 22.28
N ASP A 8 2.60 -8.37 21.06
CA ASP A 8 2.58 -7.00 20.55
C ASP A 8 1.62 -6.12 21.40
N ARG A 9 2.08 -4.94 21.83
CA ARG A 9 1.29 -4.02 22.66
C ARG A 9 -0.02 -3.59 21.98
N ARG A 10 -0.02 -3.44 20.66
CA ARG A 10 -1.20 -3.08 19.88
C ARG A 10 -2.19 -4.25 19.81
N LEU A 11 -1.66 -5.46 19.66
CA LEU A 11 -2.47 -6.68 19.71
C LEU A 11 -3.12 -6.83 21.08
N LEU A 12 -2.37 -6.62 22.16
CA LEU A 12 -2.88 -6.62 23.53
C LEU A 12 -3.96 -5.56 23.72
N ALA A 13 -3.76 -4.33 23.25
CA ALA A 13 -4.76 -3.28 23.32
C ALA A 13 -6.04 -3.63 22.57
N THR A 14 -5.94 -4.22 21.37
CA THR A 14 -7.09 -4.70 20.61
C THR A 14 -7.77 -5.89 21.29
N PHE A 15 -7.00 -6.82 21.83
CA PHE A 15 -7.51 -7.94 22.62
C PHE A 15 -8.30 -7.42 23.83
N TYR A 16 -7.77 -6.46 24.61
CA TYR A 16 -8.47 -5.91 25.77
C TYR A 16 -9.85 -5.33 25.40
N LYS A 17 -9.99 -4.68 24.25
CA LYS A 17 -11.30 -4.17 23.78
C LYS A 17 -12.31 -5.30 23.60
N TYR A 18 -11.93 -6.39 22.94
CA TYR A 18 -12.81 -7.56 22.75
C TYR A 18 -13.02 -8.34 24.05
N ALA A 19 -11.96 -8.48 24.85
CA ALA A 19 -11.97 -9.14 26.14
C ALA A 19 -12.98 -8.48 27.10
N THR A 20 -13.10 -7.15 27.11
CA THR A 20 -14.12 -6.44 27.91
C THR A 20 -15.54 -6.79 27.48
N ALA A 21 -15.82 -6.88 26.17
CA ALA A 21 -17.16 -7.27 25.71
C ALA A 21 -17.48 -8.73 26.10
N VAL A 22 -16.50 -9.63 25.96
CA VAL A 22 -16.65 -11.04 26.34
C VAL A 22 -16.77 -11.19 27.86
N SER A 23 -16.03 -10.42 28.66
CA SER A 23 -16.10 -10.50 30.12
C SER A 23 -17.47 -10.06 30.65
N VAL A 24 -18.06 -9.02 30.09
CA VAL A 24 -19.43 -8.56 30.42
C VAL A 24 -20.44 -9.65 30.08
N PHE A 25 -20.34 -10.24 28.90
CA PHE A 25 -21.24 -11.31 28.47
C PHE A 25 -21.14 -12.55 29.38
N LEU A 26 -19.92 -13.03 29.64
CA LEU A 26 -19.70 -14.21 30.48
C LEU A 26 -20.15 -13.96 31.93
N SER A 27 -19.91 -12.76 32.47
CA SER A 27 -20.37 -12.39 33.82
C SER A 27 -21.89 -12.43 33.95
N PHE A 28 -22.62 -12.12 32.87
CA PHE A 28 -24.08 -12.21 32.84
C PHE A 28 -24.59 -13.64 32.71
N VAL A 29 -23.93 -14.50 31.92
CA VAL A 29 -24.41 -15.86 31.61
C VAL A 29 -24.01 -16.88 32.69
N PHE A 30 -22.79 -16.80 33.23
CA PHE A 30 -22.24 -17.78 34.16
C PHE A 30 -23.07 -18.06 35.43
N PRO A 31 -23.77 -17.06 36.02
CA PRO A 31 -24.66 -17.29 37.15
C PRO A 31 -25.85 -18.20 36.85
N PHE A 32 -26.30 -18.28 35.59
CA PHE A 32 -27.46 -19.07 35.18
C PHE A 32 -27.11 -20.48 34.67
N VAL A 33 -25.82 -20.82 34.61
CA VAL A 33 -25.35 -22.12 34.15
C VAL A 33 -24.98 -22.98 35.34
N ASP A 34 -25.85 -23.95 35.66
CA ASP A 34 -25.57 -24.99 36.65
C ASP A 34 -24.85 -26.18 36.00
N ILE A 35 -23.74 -26.62 36.61
CA ILE A 35 -22.98 -27.78 36.16
C ILE A 35 -23.60 -29.02 36.83
N PRO A 36 -24.08 -30.02 36.06
CA PRO A 36 -24.62 -31.26 36.63
C PRO A 36 -23.63 -31.92 37.59
N LYS A 37 -24.09 -32.28 38.79
CA LYS A 37 -23.25 -32.84 39.86
C LYS A 37 -22.62 -34.19 39.47
N ASP A 38 -23.24 -34.90 38.53
CA ASP A 38 -22.82 -36.22 38.05
C ASP A 38 -21.54 -36.17 37.20
N CYS A 39 -21.16 -34.99 36.70
CA CYS A 39 -19.96 -34.77 35.90
C CYS A 39 -18.74 -34.31 36.73
N LEU A 40 -18.89 -34.18 38.06
CA LEU A 40 -17.88 -33.57 38.94
C LEU A 40 -17.29 -34.61 39.91
N PRO A 41 -15.95 -34.78 39.95
CA PRO A 41 -15.31 -35.72 40.89
C PRO A 41 -15.48 -35.33 42.37
N ALA A 42 -15.79 -34.06 42.67
CA ALA A 42 -16.23 -33.58 43.98
C ALA A 42 -16.98 -32.22 43.87
N PRO A 43 -17.85 -31.86 44.82
CA PRO A 43 -18.66 -30.63 44.75
C PRO A 43 -17.85 -29.33 44.81
N SER A 44 -16.65 -29.35 45.40
CA SER A 44 -15.70 -28.23 45.38
C SER A 44 -15.09 -27.98 44.00
N TYR A 45 -15.28 -28.90 43.04
CA TYR A 45 -14.63 -28.85 41.75
C TYR A 45 -15.38 -27.96 40.73
N GLY A 46 -16.68 -27.72 40.93
CA GLY A 46 -17.50 -26.93 40.00
C GLY A 46 -17.01 -25.49 39.77
N LEU A 47 -16.45 -24.84 40.82
CA LEU A 47 -15.96 -23.47 40.72
C LEU A 47 -14.70 -23.37 39.83
N TRP A 48 -13.76 -24.31 39.95
CA TRP A 48 -12.55 -24.26 39.12
C TRP A 48 -12.84 -24.64 37.69
N TYR A 49 -13.82 -25.51 37.40
CA TYR A 49 -14.23 -25.77 36.01
C TYR A 49 -14.78 -24.50 35.36
N LYS A 50 -15.58 -23.71 36.10
CA LYS A 50 -16.04 -22.39 35.62
C LYS A 50 -14.87 -21.43 35.43
N ALA A 51 -13.92 -21.35 36.37
CA ALA A 51 -12.74 -20.49 36.24
C ALA A 51 -11.84 -20.91 35.06
N ALA A 52 -11.63 -22.22 34.87
CA ALA A 52 -10.85 -22.76 33.74
C ALA A 52 -11.54 -22.48 32.41
N ALA A 53 -12.86 -22.65 32.33
CA ALA A 53 -13.65 -22.30 31.15
C ALA A 53 -13.57 -20.80 30.83
N PHE A 54 -13.60 -19.95 31.86
CA PHE A 54 -13.44 -18.50 31.72
C PHE A 54 -12.06 -18.15 31.14
N VAL A 55 -10.97 -18.67 31.73
CA VAL A 55 -9.59 -18.45 31.22
C VAL A 55 -9.43 -18.99 29.81
N ALA A 56 -9.96 -20.19 29.53
CA ALA A 56 -9.93 -20.79 28.19
C ALA A 56 -10.63 -19.89 27.16
N ALA A 57 -11.76 -19.27 27.51
CA ALA A 57 -12.44 -18.32 26.64
C ALA A 57 -11.55 -17.12 26.27
N PHE A 58 -10.83 -16.52 27.23
CA PHE A 58 -9.88 -15.43 26.92
C PHE A 58 -8.72 -15.89 26.05
N LEU A 59 -8.18 -17.08 26.29
CA LEU A 59 -7.12 -17.65 25.44
C LEU A 59 -7.60 -17.85 24.00
N VAL A 60 -8.82 -18.37 23.81
CA VAL A 60 -9.43 -18.53 22.49
C VAL A 60 -9.61 -17.19 21.80
N VAL A 61 -10.15 -16.18 22.49
CA VAL A 61 -10.32 -14.83 21.95
C VAL A 61 -8.96 -14.23 21.56
N TYR A 62 -7.94 -14.39 22.41
CA TYR A 62 -6.61 -13.89 22.13
C TYR A 62 -6.01 -14.53 20.86
N ILE A 63 -6.07 -15.86 20.77
CA ILE A 63 -5.59 -16.61 19.60
C ILE A 63 -6.38 -16.19 18.36
N ALA A 64 -7.70 -16.02 18.46
CA ALA A 64 -8.54 -15.58 17.34
C ALA A 64 -8.13 -14.19 16.84
N VAL A 65 -7.91 -13.21 17.73
CA VAL A 65 -7.45 -11.86 17.38
C VAL A 65 -6.04 -11.90 16.76
N TRP A 66 -5.15 -12.74 17.29
CA TRP A 66 -3.80 -12.93 16.74
C TRP A 66 -3.79 -13.57 15.36
N VAL A 67 -4.64 -14.58 15.12
CA VAL A 67 -4.79 -15.21 13.80
C VAL A 67 -5.40 -14.23 12.80
N TRP A 68 -6.42 -13.48 13.21
CA TRP A 68 -7.05 -12.47 12.37
C TRP A 68 -6.07 -11.35 11.96
N SER A 69 -5.32 -10.79 12.91
CA SER A 69 -4.36 -9.71 12.62
C SER A 69 -3.24 -10.13 11.67
N ASN A 70 -2.82 -11.40 11.73
CA ASN A 70 -1.83 -11.98 10.82
C ASN A 70 -2.39 -12.41 9.45
N ARG A 71 -3.72 -12.37 9.26
CA ARG A 71 -4.40 -12.72 7.99
C ARG A 71 -5.02 -11.52 7.28
N LEU A 72 -4.79 -10.30 7.78
CA LEU A 72 -5.24 -9.08 7.13
C LEU A 72 -4.62 -8.98 5.73
N ARG A 73 -5.49 -8.79 4.73
CA ARG A 73 -5.10 -8.54 3.32
C ARG A 73 -5.63 -7.21 2.80
N ASN A 74 -6.49 -6.56 3.57
CA ASN A 74 -7.00 -5.23 3.31
C ASN A 74 -7.13 -4.46 4.62
N VAL A 75 -6.85 -3.17 4.57
CA VAL A 75 -7.11 -2.23 5.66
C VAL A 75 -7.58 -0.91 5.08
N SER A 76 -8.52 -0.27 5.75
CA SER A 76 -8.98 1.08 5.42
C SER A 76 -8.63 2.01 6.57
N ILE A 77 -7.96 3.11 6.24
CA ILE A 77 -7.55 4.16 7.17
C ILE A 77 -8.10 5.50 6.68
N ASN A 78 -8.42 6.38 7.61
CA ASN A 78 -8.80 7.75 7.29
C ASN A 78 -7.61 8.66 7.60
N ILE A 79 -7.16 9.40 6.59
CA ILE A 79 -6.07 10.38 6.74
C ILE A 79 -6.64 11.74 6.35
N GLU A 80 -6.74 12.64 7.32
CA GLU A 80 -7.20 14.03 7.13
C GLU A 80 -8.53 14.14 6.36
N GLY A 81 -9.46 13.20 6.59
CA GLY A 81 -10.76 13.15 5.93
C GLY A 81 -10.80 12.33 4.63
N SER A 82 -9.65 11.84 4.14
CA SER A 82 -9.55 10.99 2.96
C SER A 82 -9.59 9.51 3.33
N GLU A 83 -10.42 8.72 2.65
CA GLU A 83 -10.39 7.26 2.76
C GLU A 83 -9.19 6.71 1.97
N VAL A 84 -8.29 6.03 2.66
CA VAL A 84 -7.12 5.36 2.08
C VAL A 84 -7.23 3.86 2.35
N ASN A 85 -7.30 3.08 1.29
CA ASN A 85 -7.37 1.63 1.32
C ASN A 85 -6.02 1.04 0.97
N VAL A 86 -5.50 0.13 1.79
CA VAL A 86 -4.30 -0.65 1.48
C VAL A 86 -4.74 -2.08 1.25
N VAL A 87 -4.57 -2.59 0.04
CA VAL A 87 -5.15 -3.89 -0.38
C VAL A 87 -4.10 -4.76 -1.07
N ALA A 88 -4.17 -6.07 -0.85
CA ALA A 88 -3.42 -7.04 -1.63
C ALA A 88 -4.12 -7.29 -2.97
N GLY A 89 -3.37 -7.28 -4.08
CA GLY A 89 -3.93 -7.60 -5.40
C GLY A 89 -3.13 -7.05 -6.57
N ASP A 90 -3.83 -6.87 -7.69
CA ASP A 90 -3.30 -6.33 -8.94
C ASP A 90 -3.81 -4.89 -9.16
N ILE A 91 -2.89 -3.99 -9.52
CA ILE A 91 -3.17 -2.58 -9.80
C ILE A 91 -4.05 -2.41 -11.04
N PHE A 92 -3.91 -3.28 -12.04
CA PHE A 92 -4.65 -3.18 -13.29
C PHE A 92 -6.13 -3.53 -13.15
N GLN A 93 -6.49 -4.24 -12.08
CA GLN A 93 -7.87 -4.64 -11.78
C GLN A 93 -8.61 -3.64 -10.87
N GLN A 94 -7.93 -2.58 -10.40
CA GLN A 94 -8.56 -1.63 -9.50
C GLN A 94 -9.48 -0.64 -10.22
N PRO A 95 -10.54 -0.15 -9.57
CA PRO A 95 -11.43 0.85 -10.15
C PRO A 95 -10.76 2.24 -10.18
N GLY A 96 -11.26 3.09 -11.08
CA GLY A 96 -10.82 4.48 -11.20
C GLY A 96 -9.47 4.63 -11.89
N LEU A 97 -8.79 5.73 -11.57
CA LEU A 97 -7.50 6.09 -12.14
C LEU A 97 -6.40 5.17 -11.61
N LYS A 98 -5.57 4.61 -12.49
CA LYS A 98 -4.50 3.67 -12.15
C LYS A 98 -3.15 4.31 -12.41
N VAL A 99 -2.34 4.44 -11.37
CA VAL A 99 -1.03 5.07 -11.48
C VAL A 99 0.01 4.03 -11.86
N ILE A 100 0.73 4.29 -12.95
CA ILE A 100 1.80 3.44 -13.45
C ILE A 100 3.11 4.20 -13.34
N ALA A 101 4.04 3.64 -12.56
CA ALA A 101 5.37 4.23 -12.37
C ALA A 101 6.24 3.97 -13.60
N PHE A 102 6.59 5.03 -14.30
CA PHE A 102 7.55 5.07 -15.41
C PHE A 102 8.89 5.63 -14.95
N ASN A 103 9.89 5.55 -15.83
CA ASN A 103 11.11 6.32 -15.67
C ASN A 103 10.91 7.77 -16.15
N GLU A 104 11.92 8.61 -15.92
CA GLU A 104 11.92 10.01 -16.30
C GLU A 104 11.87 10.26 -17.81
N TYR A 105 11.96 9.21 -18.63
CA TYR A 105 11.90 9.29 -20.09
C TYR A 105 10.56 8.82 -20.65
N PHE A 106 9.65 8.32 -19.80
CA PHE A 106 8.46 7.59 -20.20
C PHE A 106 8.75 6.46 -21.21
N ASP A 107 9.82 5.68 -20.99
CA ASP A 107 10.18 4.60 -21.91
C ASP A 107 9.11 3.51 -21.99
N THR A 108 8.85 3.10 -23.23
CA THR A 108 7.90 2.05 -23.63
C THR A 108 8.59 0.85 -24.29
N LEU A 109 9.92 0.87 -24.43
CA LEU A 109 10.68 -0.22 -25.04
C LEU A 109 10.87 -1.38 -24.05
N VAL A 110 10.06 -2.44 -24.21
CA VAL A 110 10.12 -3.66 -23.38
C VAL A 110 10.98 -4.73 -24.04
N ASP A 111 12.30 -4.67 -23.80
CA ASP A 111 13.32 -5.55 -24.40
C ASP A 111 14.21 -6.27 -23.36
N GLU A 112 13.82 -6.22 -22.08
CA GLU A 112 14.61 -6.70 -20.93
C GLU A 112 15.95 -5.96 -20.71
N ARG A 113 16.24 -4.91 -21.49
CA ARG A 113 17.43 -4.05 -21.33
C ARG A 113 17.05 -2.66 -20.84
N VAL A 114 16.04 -2.03 -21.44
CA VAL A 114 15.49 -0.73 -21.02
C VAL A 114 14.37 -0.97 -20.02
N ILE A 115 13.29 -1.65 -20.42
CA ILE A 115 12.20 -2.03 -19.54
C ILE A 115 12.05 -3.54 -19.49
N SER A 116 11.97 -4.10 -18.28
CA SER A 116 11.65 -5.51 -18.09
C SER A 116 10.14 -5.75 -18.19
N SER A 117 9.74 -6.83 -18.87
CA SER A 117 8.33 -7.23 -19.01
C SER A 117 7.66 -7.62 -17.70
N ARG A 118 8.45 -7.87 -16.63
CA ARG A 118 7.94 -8.18 -15.28
C ARG A 118 7.69 -6.94 -14.42
N SER A 119 8.14 -5.77 -14.86
CA SER A 119 7.86 -4.51 -14.16
C SER A 119 6.43 -4.05 -14.41
N VAL A 120 5.87 -3.21 -13.53
CA VAL A 120 4.53 -2.64 -13.72
C VAL A 120 4.45 -1.85 -15.03
N ASN A 121 5.48 -1.07 -15.37
CA ASN A 121 5.59 -0.41 -16.68
C ASN A 121 5.57 -1.44 -17.83
N GLY A 122 6.45 -2.45 -17.79
CA GLY A 122 6.51 -3.47 -18.84
C GLY A 122 5.22 -4.26 -19.02
N MET A 123 4.53 -4.60 -17.93
CA MET A 123 3.21 -5.25 -17.97
C MET A 123 2.16 -4.32 -18.57
N PHE A 124 2.16 -3.04 -18.20
CA PHE A 124 1.26 -2.05 -18.81
C PHE A 124 1.43 -2.01 -20.33
N VAL A 125 2.66 -1.81 -20.81
CA VAL A 125 2.94 -1.68 -22.26
C VAL A 125 2.64 -2.98 -23.02
N LYS A 126 2.96 -4.15 -22.44
CA LYS A 126 2.87 -5.43 -23.16
C LYS A 126 1.47 -6.07 -23.11
N GLN A 127 0.74 -5.90 -22.01
CA GLN A 127 -0.48 -6.67 -21.73
C GLN A 127 -1.73 -5.81 -21.61
N ILE A 128 -1.60 -4.56 -21.17
CA ILE A 128 -2.74 -3.70 -20.83
C ILE A 128 -3.01 -2.67 -21.93
N LEU A 129 -1.95 -2.15 -22.56
CA LEU A 129 -2.07 -1.22 -23.67
C LEU A 129 -2.79 -1.91 -24.85
N LYS A 130 -3.93 -1.36 -25.25
CA LYS A 130 -4.76 -1.90 -26.34
C LYS A 130 -4.37 -1.37 -27.72
N THR A 131 -3.57 -0.31 -27.74
CA THR A 131 -3.12 0.40 -28.93
C THR A 131 -1.66 0.06 -29.25
N PRO A 132 -1.22 0.28 -30.49
CA PRO A 132 0.19 0.26 -30.84
C PRO A 132 1.02 1.16 -29.91
N VAL A 133 2.21 0.68 -29.51
CA VAL A 133 3.15 1.45 -28.67
C VAL A 133 3.49 2.81 -29.30
N ALA A 134 3.58 2.86 -30.63
CA ALA A 134 3.83 4.10 -31.38
C ALA A 134 2.75 5.16 -31.13
N ASP A 135 1.48 4.77 -30.95
CA ASP A 135 0.39 5.70 -30.68
C ASP A 135 0.49 6.28 -29.28
N LEU A 136 0.88 5.46 -28.29
CA LEU A 136 1.18 5.94 -26.95
C LEU A 136 2.38 6.89 -26.94
N ASP A 137 3.43 6.56 -27.70
CA ASP A 137 4.62 7.41 -27.81
C ASP A 137 4.27 8.77 -28.45
N ASN A 138 3.50 8.76 -29.53
CA ASN A 138 2.97 9.97 -30.16
C ASN A 138 2.08 10.77 -29.21
N TYR A 139 1.24 10.08 -28.42
CA TYR A 139 0.40 10.74 -27.43
C TYR A 139 1.23 11.45 -26.36
N ILE A 140 2.26 10.79 -25.81
CA ILE A 140 3.15 11.36 -24.80
C ILE A 140 3.92 12.53 -25.40
N GLU A 141 4.44 12.44 -26.62
CA GLU A 141 5.22 13.53 -27.22
C GLU A 141 4.39 14.79 -27.46
N ASN A 142 3.10 14.63 -27.81
CA ASN A 142 2.17 15.73 -28.04
C ASN A 142 1.37 16.13 -26.79
N TYR A 143 1.65 15.51 -25.63
CA TYR A 143 0.96 15.82 -24.39
C TYR A 143 1.33 17.22 -23.89
N GLN A 144 0.35 17.97 -23.38
CA GLN A 144 0.55 19.33 -22.87
C GLN A 144 1.15 19.32 -21.47
N PHE A 145 2.46 19.07 -21.40
CA PHE A 145 3.24 19.26 -20.18
C PHE A 145 3.46 20.75 -19.89
N GLN A 146 3.64 21.09 -18.63
CA GLN A 146 4.09 22.42 -18.22
C GLN A 146 5.58 22.61 -18.55
N ASP A 147 6.02 23.84 -18.79
CA ASP A 147 7.38 24.14 -19.23
C ASP A 147 8.45 23.65 -18.24
N ASP A 148 8.15 23.64 -16.94
CA ASP A 148 9.03 23.17 -15.87
C ASP A 148 9.03 21.63 -15.69
N GLU A 149 8.13 20.91 -16.37
CA GLU A 149 8.06 19.46 -16.35
C GLU A 149 9.05 18.80 -17.29
N ILE A 150 9.61 19.52 -18.27
CA ILE A 150 10.61 19.03 -19.22
C ILE A 150 11.98 19.57 -18.81
N ILE A 151 12.86 18.71 -18.30
CA ILE A 151 14.19 19.13 -17.80
C ILE A 151 15.24 19.17 -18.94
N GLY A 152 14.93 18.57 -20.09
CA GLY A 152 15.75 18.63 -21.31
C GLY A 152 16.06 17.26 -21.88
N GLU A 153 17.04 17.18 -22.78
CA GLU A 153 17.33 15.95 -23.53
C GLU A 153 18.71 15.37 -23.21
N ASN A 154 18.81 14.04 -23.21
CA ASN A 154 20.08 13.33 -23.14
C ASN A 154 20.42 12.72 -24.51
N GLN A 155 21.15 13.49 -25.33
CA GLN A 155 21.52 13.07 -26.67
C GLN A 155 22.50 11.88 -26.71
N ASN A 156 23.26 11.68 -25.63
CA ASN A 156 24.26 10.60 -25.50
C ASN A 156 23.63 9.26 -25.05
N ARG A 157 22.33 9.23 -24.78
CA ARG A 157 21.64 8.01 -24.35
C ARG A 157 21.65 6.96 -25.47
N ARG A 158 22.09 5.75 -25.15
CA ARG A 158 22.29 4.66 -26.13
C ARG A 158 21.01 3.95 -26.55
N ALA A 159 20.02 3.87 -25.66
CA ALA A 159 18.75 3.16 -25.89
C ALA A 159 17.60 3.84 -25.14
N GLY A 160 16.40 3.78 -25.71
CA GLY A 160 15.21 4.45 -25.19
C GLY A 160 15.04 5.90 -25.67
N LYS A 161 14.05 6.58 -25.10
CA LYS A 161 13.71 7.97 -25.40
C LYS A 161 14.77 8.93 -24.85
N LYS A 162 14.94 10.10 -25.47
CA LYS A 162 15.98 11.08 -25.09
C LYS A 162 15.47 12.22 -24.22
N LYS A 163 14.19 12.55 -24.32
CA LYS A 163 13.53 13.63 -23.58
C LYS A 163 13.33 13.24 -22.13
N ARG A 164 13.78 14.09 -21.20
CA ARG A 164 13.69 13.88 -19.76
C ARG A 164 12.62 14.77 -19.16
N TYR A 165 11.86 14.17 -18.27
CA TYR A 165 10.81 14.79 -17.50
C TYR A 165 11.20 14.88 -16.04
N LYS A 166 10.67 15.88 -15.35
CA LYS A 166 10.82 16.02 -13.92
C LYS A 166 10.18 14.84 -13.19
N ILE A 167 10.83 14.41 -12.11
CA ILE A 167 10.27 13.37 -11.27
C ILE A 167 9.01 13.93 -10.59
N GLY A 168 7.91 13.20 -10.71
CA GLY A 168 6.57 13.63 -10.29
C GLY A 168 5.68 14.12 -11.43
N THR A 169 6.23 14.33 -12.64
CA THR A 169 5.44 14.66 -13.83
C THR A 169 4.46 13.53 -14.14
N ILE A 170 3.20 13.89 -14.46
CA ILE A 170 2.14 12.93 -14.80
C ILE A 170 1.59 13.22 -16.19
N CYS A 171 1.59 12.19 -17.04
CA CYS A 171 0.85 12.12 -18.29
C CYS A 171 -0.43 11.30 -18.08
N VAL A 172 -1.60 11.90 -18.35
CA VAL A 172 -2.89 11.22 -18.24
C VAL A 172 -3.19 10.52 -19.54
N TYR A 173 -3.38 9.21 -19.53
CA TYR A 173 -3.74 8.43 -20.71
C TYR A 173 -4.94 7.53 -20.38
N GLU A 174 -6.12 7.86 -20.90
CA GLU A 174 -7.38 7.19 -20.57
C GLU A 174 -7.64 7.17 -19.05
N GLU A 175 -7.62 5.98 -18.44
CA GLU A 175 -7.73 5.76 -17.00
C GLU A 175 -6.38 5.58 -16.30
N PHE A 176 -5.26 5.76 -17.00
CA PHE A 176 -3.91 5.60 -16.47
C PHE A 176 -3.24 6.95 -16.20
N LEU A 177 -2.56 7.03 -15.06
CA LEU A 177 -1.68 8.14 -14.71
C LEU A 177 -0.25 7.65 -14.85
N LEU A 178 0.39 7.97 -15.96
CA LEU A 178 1.79 7.61 -16.22
C LEU A 178 2.66 8.60 -15.47
N ALA A 179 3.31 8.15 -14.40
CA ALA A 179 4.07 9.01 -13.50
C ALA A 179 5.58 8.81 -13.71
N ALA A 180 6.31 9.89 -13.98
CA ALA A 180 7.78 9.89 -14.03
C ALA A 180 8.33 9.69 -12.61
N PHE A 181 8.67 8.45 -12.27
CA PHE A 181 9.03 8.06 -10.91
C PHE A 181 10.53 7.93 -10.69
N SER A 182 11.23 7.16 -11.54
CA SER A 182 12.64 6.83 -11.32
C SER A 182 13.56 7.52 -12.31
N LYS A 183 14.81 7.82 -11.91
CA LYS A 183 15.87 8.21 -12.84
C LYS A 183 16.63 6.99 -13.35
N PHE A 184 17.06 6.98 -14.60
CA PHE A 184 17.87 5.91 -15.21
C PHE A 184 19.32 6.36 -15.30
N ASP A 185 20.23 5.50 -14.83
CA ASP A 185 21.65 5.70 -15.06
C ASP A 185 22.07 5.24 -16.48
N GLU A 186 23.37 5.30 -16.77
CA GLU A 186 23.92 4.92 -18.08
C GLU A 186 23.65 3.45 -18.46
N ASP A 187 23.38 2.60 -17.47
CA ASP A 187 23.05 1.18 -17.63
C ASP A 187 21.53 0.91 -17.60
N ASN A 188 20.69 1.96 -17.69
CA ASN A 188 19.23 1.89 -17.54
C ASN A 188 18.78 1.31 -16.20
N LYS A 189 19.57 1.46 -15.12
CA LYS A 189 19.13 1.06 -13.78
C LYS A 189 18.29 2.19 -13.19
N ALA A 190 17.08 1.84 -12.78
CA ALA A 190 16.20 2.72 -12.02
C ALA A 190 16.82 3.07 -10.65
N VAL A 191 17.12 4.35 -10.43
CA VAL A 191 17.74 4.89 -9.22
C VAL A 191 17.04 6.17 -8.77
N LEU A 192 16.97 6.34 -7.45
CA LEU A 192 16.60 7.58 -6.78
C LEU A 192 17.44 7.73 -5.52
N THR A 193 17.64 8.95 -5.05
CA THR A 193 18.06 9.25 -3.67
C THR A 193 16.82 9.43 -2.79
N MET A 194 16.98 9.39 -1.46
CA MET A 194 15.85 9.65 -0.57
C MET A 194 15.22 11.05 -0.74
N PRO A 195 16.01 12.13 -0.93
CA PRO A 195 15.45 13.45 -1.26
C PRO A 195 14.64 13.44 -2.56
N GLU A 196 15.14 12.81 -3.63
CA GLU A 196 14.40 12.70 -4.90
C GLU A 196 13.13 11.85 -4.76
N TYR A 197 13.14 10.83 -3.90
CA TYR A 197 11.96 10.04 -3.59
C TYR A 197 10.89 10.84 -2.82
N LEU A 198 11.30 11.67 -1.86
CA LEU A 198 10.38 12.56 -1.15
C LEU A 198 9.85 13.68 -2.06
N GLU A 199 10.73 14.26 -2.89
CA GLU A 199 10.35 15.24 -3.91
C GLU A 199 9.32 14.65 -4.89
N PHE A 200 9.56 13.42 -5.36
CA PHE A 200 8.59 12.69 -6.18
C PHE A 200 7.22 12.64 -5.51
N LEU A 201 7.16 12.19 -4.25
CA LEU A 201 5.89 11.98 -3.56
C LEU A 201 5.13 13.29 -3.38
N ILE A 202 5.80 14.36 -2.98
CA ILE A 202 5.19 15.69 -2.82
C ILE A 202 4.60 16.15 -4.17
N ASN A 203 5.43 16.18 -5.23
CA ASN A 203 4.98 16.60 -6.56
C ASN A 203 3.85 15.70 -7.10
N PHE A 204 3.93 14.40 -6.84
CA PHE A 204 2.94 13.42 -7.26
C PHE A 204 1.59 13.68 -6.60
N TRP A 205 1.53 13.88 -5.29
CA TRP A 205 0.27 14.17 -4.59
C TRP A 205 -0.36 15.47 -5.07
N ASP A 206 0.43 16.52 -5.26
CA ASP A 206 -0.02 17.81 -5.76
C ASP A 206 -0.58 17.69 -7.18
N ARG A 207 0.09 16.92 -8.05
CA ARG A 207 -0.36 16.70 -9.42
C ARG A 207 -1.60 15.81 -9.50
N VAL A 208 -1.71 14.79 -8.64
CA VAL A 208 -2.94 14.00 -8.56
C VAL A 208 -4.11 14.86 -8.10
N ASN A 209 -3.90 15.80 -7.18
CA ASN A 209 -4.94 16.72 -6.71
C ASN A 209 -5.58 17.55 -7.83
N SER A 210 -4.80 17.97 -8.82
CA SER A 210 -5.33 18.72 -9.96
C SER A 210 -6.03 17.85 -11.02
N ILE A 211 -5.79 16.54 -11.04
CA ILE A 211 -6.24 15.63 -12.12
C ILE A 211 -7.37 14.70 -11.71
N TYR A 212 -7.43 14.28 -10.44
CA TYR A 212 -8.30 13.16 -10.04
C TYR A 212 -9.78 13.46 -10.27
N GLY A 213 -10.20 14.72 -10.12
CA GLY A 213 -11.56 15.16 -10.47
C GLY A 213 -12.65 14.35 -9.78
N GLN A 214 -12.50 14.07 -8.49
CA GLN A 214 -13.40 13.21 -7.69
C GLN A 214 -13.46 11.72 -8.11
N ARG A 215 -12.55 11.26 -8.98
CA ARG A 215 -12.38 9.83 -9.24
C ARG A 215 -11.46 9.21 -8.19
N SER A 216 -11.71 7.94 -7.87
CA SER A 216 -10.77 7.18 -7.03
C SER A 216 -9.46 6.96 -7.78
N VAL A 217 -8.35 6.94 -7.04
CA VAL A 217 -7.01 6.73 -7.59
C VAL A 217 -6.39 5.51 -6.92
N SER A 218 -5.81 4.65 -7.73
CA SER A 218 -5.10 3.45 -7.30
C SER A 218 -3.63 3.55 -7.68
N THR A 219 -2.73 3.19 -6.77
CA THR A 219 -1.28 3.17 -7.02
C THR A 219 -0.62 1.98 -6.34
N THR A 220 0.55 1.57 -6.81
CA THR A 220 1.41 0.61 -6.08
C THR A 220 2.27 1.34 -5.05
N ILE A 221 2.95 0.60 -4.16
CA ILE A 221 4.00 1.19 -3.33
C ILE A 221 5.18 1.61 -4.22
N PHE A 222 5.41 2.92 -4.35
CA PHE A 222 6.52 3.45 -5.12
C PHE A 222 7.86 3.02 -4.52
N GLY A 223 8.81 2.65 -5.38
CA GLY A 223 10.11 2.13 -4.95
C GLY A 223 10.09 0.68 -4.47
N SER A 224 8.92 0.09 -4.23
CA SER A 224 8.78 -1.34 -3.89
C SER A 224 8.89 -2.19 -5.16
N GLY A 225 10.09 -2.29 -5.73
CA GLY A 225 10.33 -3.00 -6.98
C GLY A 225 11.78 -3.03 -7.39
N ILE A 226 12.03 -2.77 -8.67
CA ILE A 226 13.38 -2.77 -9.26
C ILE A 226 14.15 -1.45 -9.06
N THR A 227 13.47 -0.41 -8.58
CA THR A 227 14.05 0.91 -8.32
C THR A 227 14.91 0.89 -7.07
N ARG A 228 16.12 1.43 -7.16
CA ARG A 228 17.09 1.44 -6.07
C ARG A 228 17.12 2.80 -5.41
N ILE A 229 16.84 2.87 -4.11
CA ILE A 229 17.02 4.09 -3.33
C ILE A 229 18.46 4.11 -2.80
N LYS A 230 19.30 4.97 -3.40
CA LYS A 230 20.70 5.17 -3.03
C LYS A 230 20.80 5.57 -1.56
N GLY A 231 21.78 4.99 -0.85
CA GLY A 231 21.95 5.19 0.59
C GLY A 231 21.01 4.36 1.48
N HIS A 232 19.91 3.83 0.93
CA HIS A 232 18.87 3.11 1.69
C HIS A 232 18.52 1.77 1.04
N LYS A 233 19.54 0.97 0.68
CA LYS A 233 19.35 -0.32 -0.02
C LYS A 233 18.50 -1.34 0.75
N LEU A 234 18.37 -1.18 2.06
CA LEU A 234 17.65 -2.09 2.97
C LEU A 234 16.28 -1.56 3.40
N ILE A 235 15.81 -0.45 2.82
CA ILE A 235 14.48 0.07 3.14
C ILE A 235 13.41 -0.97 2.81
N SER A 236 12.52 -1.22 3.77
CA SER A 236 11.48 -2.24 3.60
C SER A 236 10.29 -1.70 2.81
N ASP A 237 9.50 -2.61 2.22
CA ASP A 237 8.24 -2.25 1.55
C ASP A 237 7.26 -1.55 2.53
N GLU A 238 7.33 -1.90 3.82
CA GLU A 238 6.54 -1.27 4.87
C GLU A 238 7.01 0.16 5.18
N ASP A 239 8.32 0.42 5.21
CA ASP A 239 8.86 1.77 5.39
C ASP A 239 8.50 2.68 4.22
N LEU A 240 8.57 2.16 2.99
CA LEU A 240 8.14 2.90 1.80
C LEU A 240 6.65 3.26 1.85
N LEU A 241 5.81 2.31 2.28
CA LEU A 241 4.39 2.56 2.49
C LEU A 241 4.17 3.63 3.57
N LYS A 242 4.88 3.56 4.69
CA LYS A 242 4.80 4.56 5.76
C LYS A 242 5.20 5.96 5.27
N ILE A 243 6.27 6.07 4.48
CA ILE A 243 6.67 7.34 3.86
C ILE A 243 5.60 7.85 2.88
N MET A 244 5.02 6.98 2.05
CA MET A 244 3.93 7.36 1.15
C MET A 244 2.71 7.89 1.91
N LEU A 245 2.31 7.21 2.99
CA LEU A 245 1.19 7.63 3.83
C LEU A 245 1.48 8.94 4.57
N TRP A 246 2.71 9.12 5.07
CA TRP A 246 3.16 10.36 5.72
C TRP A 246 3.15 11.54 4.74
N THR A 247 3.78 11.38 3.57
CA THR A 247 3.81 12.42 2.52
C THR A 247 2.40 12.78 2.04
N PHE A 248 1.52 11.78 1.89
CA PHE A 248 0.12 12.02 1.58
C PHE A 248 -0.57 12.86 2.66
N ARG A 249 -0.35 12.53 3.94
CA ARG A 249 -0.93 13.29 5.06
C ARG A 249 -0.51 14.76 5.07
N ILE A 250 0.79 15.03 4.87
CA ILE A 250 1.32 16.41 4.90
C ILE A 250 1.04 17.19 3.62
N SER A 251 0.76 16.52 2.49
CA SER A 251 0.34 17.19 1.26
C SER A 251 -1.02 17.88 1.43
N GLU A 252 -1.38 18.79 0.53
CA GLU A 252 -2.73 19.39 0.50
C GLU A 252 -3.78 18.47 -0.16
N MET A 253 -3.36 17.32 -0.69
CA MET A 253 -4.23 16.39 -1.41
C MET A 253 -5.27 15.77 -0.48
N ARG A 254 -6.55 15.87 -0.84
CA ARG A 254 -7.66 15.25 -0.10
C ARG A 254 -8.64 14.59 -1.04
N PHE A 255 -8.88 13.29 -0.85
CA PHE A 255 -9.94 12.57 -1.55
C PHE A 255 -11.27 12.78 -0.82
N LYS A 256 -12.20 13.48 -1.47
CA LYS A 256 -13.56 13.67 -0.95
C LYS A 256 -14.45 12.50 -1.36
N TYR A 257 -15.29 12.02 -0.44
CA TYR A 257 -16.27 10.97 -0.71
C TYR A 257 -17.12 11.31 -1.96
N PRO A 258 -17.34 10.36 -2.88
CA PRO A 258 -17.03 8.92 -2.80
C PRO A 258 -15.62 8.54 -3.28
N ALA A 259 -14.76 9.51 -3.63
CA ALA A 259 -13.40 9.24 -4.07
C ALA A 259 -12.53 8.71 -2.93
N LYS A 260 -11.64 7.78 -3.25
CA LYS A 260 -10.69 7.19 -2.31
C LYS A 260 -9.33 6.91 -2.96
N LEU A 261 -8.30 6.85 -2.13
CA LEU A 261 -6.97 6.36 -2.51
C LEU A 261 -6.91 4.86 -2.25
N THR A 262 -6.42 4.09 -3.21
CA THR A 262 -6.15 2.65 -3.02
C THR A 262 -4.67 2.37 -3.29
N ILE A 263 -3.93 1.98 -2.26
CA ILE A 263 -2.55 1.51 -2.39
C ILE A 263 -2.57 -0.01 -2.51
N VAL A 264 -2.13 -0.51 -3.66
CA VAL A 264 -2.13 -1.93 -3.99
C VAL A 264 -0.76 -2.52 -3.70
N ILE A 265 -0.77 -3.60 -2.92
CA ILE A 265 0.40 -4.42 -2.61
C ILE A 265 0.30 -5.68 -3.45
N HIS A 266 1.33 -5.96 -4.25
CA HIS A 266 1.38 -7.21 -5.01
C HIS A 266 1.30 -8.42 -4.08
N GLU A 267 0.60 -9.48 -4.49
CA GLU A 267 0.27 -10.62 -3.64
C GLU A 267 1.48 -11.31 -3.01
N GLU A 268 2.60 -11.34 -3.71
CA GLU A 268 3.85 -11.92 -3.21
C GLU A 268 4.50 -11.10 -2.08
N LYS A 269 4.13 -9.83 -1.95
CA LYS A 269 4.72 -8.87 -1.00
C LYS A 269 3.87 -8.62 0.23
N ILE A 270 2.60 -9.02 0.23
CA ILE A 270 1.70 -8.76 1.37
C ILE A 270 2.24 -9.29 2.70
N ASN A 271 2.91 -10.45 2.68
CA ASN A 271 3.51 -11.07 3.86
C ASN A 271 4.76 -10.33 4.40
N LYS A 272 5.23 -9.30 3.71
CA LYS A 272 6.34 -8.42 4.12
C LYS A 272 5.87 -7.12 4.78
N ILE A 273 4.56 -6.89 4.85
CA ILE A 273 3.99 -5.66 5.39
C ILE A 273 3.05 -6.02 6.52
N ASN A 274 3.25 -5.42 7.69
CA ASN A 274 2.35 -5.57 8.81
C ASN A 274 1.13 -4.65 8.64
N LEU A 275 0.08 -5.13 7.96
CA LEU A 275 -1.14 -4.34 7.76
C LEU A 275 -1.86 -3.98 9.07
N PHE A 276 -1.73 -4.81 10.11
CA PHE A 276 -2.27 -4.49 11.43
C PHE A 276 -1.59 -3.25 12.01
N ASP A 277 -0.27 -3.11 11.84
CA ASP A 277 0.43 -1.88 12.20
C ASP A 277 -0.20 -0.68 11.49
N ILE A 278 -0.24 -0.71 10.15
CA ILE A 278 -0.80 0.37 9.31
C ILE A 278 -2.22 0.76 9.76
N GLN A 279 -3.08 -0.22 10.06
CA GLN A 279 -4.44 0.02 10.54
C GLN A 279 -4.50 0.73 11.90
N THR A 280 -3.54 0.44 12.78
CA THR A 280 -3.49 1.00 14.13
C THR A 280 -2.86 2.39 14.19
N VAL A 281 -2.08 2.79 13.18
CA VAL A 281 -1.44 4.13 13.12
C VAL A 281 -2.42 5.26 12.78
N LYS A 282 -3.71 5.13 13.13
CA LYS A 282 -4.79 6.09 12.84
C LYS A 282 -4.49 7.55 13.24
N ASN A 283 -3.49 7.82 14.08
CA ASN A 283 -3.15 9.15 14.58
C ASN A 283 -1.67 9.57 14.40
N GLY A 284 -0.81 8.78 13.74
CA GLY A 284 0.64 9.00 13.87
C GLY A 284 1.53 8.40 12.80
N VAL A 285 1.09 8.45 11.54
CA VAL A 285 2.03 8.39 10.42
C VAL A 285 2.52 9.80 10.17
#